data_AF-T0RYP3-F1
#
_entry.id   AF-T0RYP3-F1
#
_cell.length_a   1.000
_cell.length_b   1.000
_cell.length_c   1.000
_cell.angle_alpha   90.00
_cell.angle_beta   90.00
_cell.angle_gamma   90.00
#
_symmetry.space_group_name_H-M   'P 1'
#
loop_
_entity.id
_entity.type
_entity.pdbx_description
1 polymer ?
#
loop_
_entity_poly.entity_id
_entity_poly.type
_entity_poly.pdbx_seq_one_letter_code
_entity_poly.pdbx_strand_id
1 'polypeptide(L)'
;MNLKRPLSPPAKPRRAGTAIDDDAWLDVLLALKVYRLLYGHCKVPLSFFIPRLDHTPTAWPLHLTGMRLGASVKTLRTCYLPVRYVLALDAIGFVWRQDGRLIPTGASLFDEIDAVPFAAMIAALEEHVATHQTTAIPAQATFVHTSAWHRSWTYVLADVVPELEAHFYQLSDAQMARLGDLGYCQRLPLWDDLMDLLQRYYTHVVPPGSGVAIDFVVPGDAAAWPRQWHGLELGLLFWSVGLTCTTLAESRKRDLKTHKYVFNTVHTWATVIEALATYESVSATKSFVLGRSYVTPTTALWPEALRGYPLGRWYEVMCRAETSLLLPSS
;
A
#
# COMPACT_ATOMS: atom_id res chain seq x y z
N MET A 1 -53.69 -23.77 -35.91
CA MET A 1 -52.62 -22.90 -36.43
C MET A 1 -52.01 -22.14 -35.26
N ASN A 2 -50.83 -22.51 -34.81
CA ASN A 2 -50.09 -21.79 -33.76
C ASN A 2 -48.61 -21.77 -34.18
N LEU A 3 -48.19 -20.63 -34.75
CA LEU A 3 -46.83 -20.42 -35.25
C LEU A 3 -45.89 -20.20 -34.05
N LYS A 4 -45.06 -21.20 -33.74
CA LYS A 4 -43.97 -21.07 -32.76
C LYS A 4 -42.93 -20.10 -33.30
N ARG A 5 -42.61 -19.05 -32.52
CA ARG A 5 -41.49 -18.12 -32.77
C ARG A 5 -40.17 -18.91 -32.87
N PRO A 6 -39.25 -18.53 -33.77
CA PRO A 6 -37.94 -19.15 -33.86
C PRO A 6 -37.09 -18.78 -32.63
N LEU A 7 -36.41 -19.80 -32.08
CA LEU A 7 -35.42 -19.66 -31.03
C LEU A 7 -34.32 -18.68 -31.48
N SER A 8 -34.03 -17.67 -30.66
CA SER A 8 -32.89 -16.78 -30.87
C SER A 8 -31.59 -17.59 -30.92
N PRO A 9 -30.61 -17.20 -31.77
CA PRO A 9 -29.35 -17.92 -31.87
C PRO A 9 -28.60 -17.88 -30.52
N PRO A 10 -27.78 -18.90 -30.22
CA PRO A 10 -27.02 -18.95 -28.98
C PRO A 10 -26.15 -17.70 -28.86
N ALA A 11 -26.18 -17.06 -27.69
CA ALA A 11 -25.34 -15.92 -27.38
C ALA A 11 -23.88 -16.26 -27.69
N LYS A 12 -23.19 -15.38 -28.43
CA LYS A 12 -21.76 -15.53 -28.72
C LYS A 12 -21.01 -15.74 -27.39
N PRO A 13 -20.01 -16.65 -27.34
CA PRO A 13 -19.19 -16.80 -26.15
C PRO A 13 -18.59 -15.45 -25.77
N ARG A 14 -18.78 -15.03 -24.51
CA ARG A 14 -18.10 -13.87 -23.94
C ARG A 14 -16.62 -14.09 -24.14
N ARG A 15 -15.94 -13.15 -24.81
CA ARG A 15 -14.47 -13.19 -24.99
C ARG A 15 -13.84 -13.44 -23.62
N ALA A 16 -13.02 -14.49 -23.56
CA ALA A 16 -12.18 -14.83 -22.43
C ALA A 16 -11.46 -13.57 -21.92
N GLY A 17 -11.41 -13.38 -20.60
CA GLY A 17 -10.59 -12.35 -19.98
C GLY A 17 -9.14 -12.62 -20.32
N THR A 18 -8.64 -11.97 -21.36
CA THR A 18 -7.23 -11.99 -21.74
C THR A 18 -6.44 -11.29 -20.64
N ALA A 19 -5.32 -11.89 -20.25
CA ALA A 19 -4.30 -11.23 -19.44
C ALA A 19 -4.10 -9.78 -19.93
N ILE A 20 -3.96 -8.84 -18.99
CA ILE A 20 -3.71 -7.44 -19.33
C ILE A 20 -2.41 -7.41 -20.15
N ASP A 21 -2.51 -6.92 -21.38
CA ASP A 21 -1.36 -6.67 -22.25
C ASP A 21 -0.38 -5.72 -21.54
N ASP A 22 0.94 -5.95 -21.63
CA ASP A 22 1.93 -5.19 -20.85
C ASP A 22 1.86 -3.68 -21.16
N ASP A 23 1.57 -3.31 -22.41
CA ASP A 23 1.39 -1.90 -22.80
C ASP A 23 0.10 -1.30 -22.20
N ALA A 24 -1.01 -2.05 -22.26
CA ALA A 24 -2.27 -1.65 -21.64
C ALA A 24 -2.15 -1.53 -20.11
N TRP A 25 -1.29 -2.34 -19.50
CA TRP A 25 -0.96 -2.26 -18.08
C TRP A 25 -0.24 -0.95 -17.73
N LEU A 26 0.79 -0.57 -18.49
CA LEU A 26 1.54 0.65 -18.24
C LEU A 26 0.64 1.90 -18.33
N ASP A 27 -0.26 1.94 -19.32
CA ASP A 27 -1.24 3.00 -19.48
C ASP A 27 -2.22 3.09 -18.30
N VAL A 28 -2.71 1.94 -17.82
CA VAL A 28 -3.62 1.91 -16.66
C VAL A 28 -2.90 2.32 -15.37
N LEU A 29 -1.65 1.89 -15.19
CA LEU A 29 -0.84 2.29 -14.03
C LEU A 29 -0.53 3.78 -14.05
N LEU A 30 -0.15 4.34 -15.21
CA LEU A 30 0.07 5.78 -15.36
C LEU A 30 -1.22 6.56 -15.10
N ALA A 31 -2.35 6.11 -15.64
CA ALA A 31 -3.66 6.71 -15.37
C ALA A 31 -4.01 6.71 -13.88
N LEU A 32 -3.69 5.63 -13.15
CA LEU A 32 -3.90 5.57 -11.70
C LEU A 32 -3.00 6.52 -10.92
N LYS A 33 -1.72 6.67 -11.32
CA LYS A 33 -0.80 7.64 -10.74
C LYS A 33 -1.30 9.07 -10.92
N VAL A 34 -1.73 9.44 -12.13
CA VAL A 34 -2.32 10.77 -12.43
C VAL A 34 -3.64 10.96 -11.67
N TYR A 35 -4.50 9.93 -11.60
CA TYR A 35 -5.72 10.00 -10.80
C TYR A 35 -5.41 10.31 -9.34
N ARG A 36 -4.44 9.61 -8.75
CA ARG A 36 -4.03 9.86 -7.37
C ARG A 36 -3.46 11.27 -7.19
N LEU A 37 -2.63 11.75 -8.11
CA LEU A 37 -2.09 13.11 -8.06
C LEU A 37 -3.21 14.15 -8.01
N LEU A 38 -4.29 13.94 -8.78
CA LEU A 38 -5.42 14.87 -8.86
C LEU A 38 -6.41 14.77 -7.69
N TYR A 39 -6.66 13.57 -7.17
CA TYR A 39 -7.71 13.30 -6.18
C TYR A 39 -7.19 12.90 -4.79
N GLY A 40 -5.87 12.74 -4.63
CA GLY A 40 -5.21 12.31 -3.39
C GLY A 40 -5.32 10.82 -3.07
N HIS A 41 -6.02 10.03 -3.89
CA HIS A 41 -6.32 8.62 -3.61
C HIS A 41 -6.57 7.79 -4.88
N CYS A 42 -6.54 6.46 -4.77
CA CYS A 42 -6.87 5.54 -5.87
C CYS A 42 -8.31 4.99 -5.83
N LYS A 43 -9.24 5.63 -5.12
CA LYS A 43 -10.67 5.24 -5.09
C LYS A 43 -11.40 5.70 -6.36
N VAL A 44 -11.12 5.04 -7.48
CA VAL A 44 -11.72 5.38 -8.78
C VAL A 44 -13.17 4.88 -8.89
N PRO A 45 -14.15 5.76 -9.20
CA PRO A 45 -15.53 5.34 -9.50
C PRO A 45 -15.61 4.46 -10.75
N LEU A 46 -16.54 3.49 -10.76
CA LEU A 46 -16.74 2.60 -11.91
C LEU A 46 -17.07 3.35 -13.21
N SER A 47 -17.81 4.46 -13.09
CA SER A 47 -18.21 5.32 -14.20
C SER A 47 -17.15 6.34 -14.61
N PHE A 48 -15.97 6.36 -13.98
CA PHE A 48 -14.96 7.36 -14.28
C PHE A 48 -14.32 7.12 -15.65
N PHE A 49 -14.29 8.18 -16.46
CA PHE A 49 -13.57 8.28 -17.71
C PHE A 49 -12.55 9.40 -17.60
N ILE A 50 -11.38 9.20 -18.21
CA ILE A 50 -10.43 10.29 -18.38
C ILE A 50 -11.05 11.28 -19.37
N PRO A 51 -11.19 12.57 -19.01
CA PRO A 51 -11.80 13.56 -19.89
C PRO A 51 -11.15 13.58 -21.27
N ARG A 52 -11.98 13.67 -22.32
CA ARG A 52 -11.50 14.00 -23.67
C ARG A 52 -11.31 15.50 -23.72
N LEU A 53 -10.20 15.92 -24.31
CA LEU A 53 -9.87 17.33 -24.41
C LEU A 53 -10.72 18.00 -25.48
N ASP A 54 -11.40 19.06 -25.06
CA ASP A 54 -11.93 20.06 -25.96
C ASP A 54 -10.98 21.26 -25.88
N HIS A 55 -10.81 21.94 -24.72
CA HIS A 55 -10.07 23.22 -24.68
C HIS A 55 -9.38 23.62 -23.33
N THR A 56 -8.97 22.69 -22.45
CA THR A 56 -8.29 23.06 -21.17
C THR A 56 -6.96 22.32 -20.97
N PRO A 57 -5.88 22.99 -20.49
CA PRO A 57 -4.67 22.27 -20.11
C PRO A 57 -5.01 21.24 -19.02
N THR A 58 -4.77 19.98 -19.31
CA THR A 58 -5.11 18.85 -18.45
C THR A 58 -3.83 18.19 -17.94
N ALA A 59 -3.82 17.76 -16.68
CA ALA A 59 -2.73 16.95 -16.13
C ALA A 59 -2.68 15.53 -16.72
N TRP A 60 -3.67 15.15 -17.54
CA TRP A 60 -3.77 13.84 -18.17
C TRP A 60 -2.98 13.77 -19.49
N PRO A 61 -2.09 12.77 -19.67
CA PRO A 61 -1.46 12.47 -20.95
C PRO A 61 -2.47 12.25 -22.08
N LEU A 62 -2.20 12.79 -23.28
CA LEU A 62 -3.12 12.77 -24.42
C LEU A 62 -3.59 11.36 -24.81
N HIS A 63 -2.68 10.39 -24.81
CA HIS A 63 -2.98 8.99 -25.18
C HIS A 63 -3.92 8.29 -24.18
N LEU A 64 -4.05 8.81 -22.95
CA LEU A 64 -4.96 8.27 -21.95
C LEU A 64 -6.37 8.88 -22.03
N THR A 65 -6.56 9.95 -22.79
CA THR A 65 -7.86 10.65 -22.88
C THR A 65 -8.96 9.73 -23.40
N GLY A 66 -10.13 9.78 -22.76
CA GLY A 66 -11.26 8.90 -23.09
C GLY A 66 -11.13 7.46 -22.59
N MET A 67 -10.05 7.09 -21.89
CA MET A 67 -9.93 5.78 -21.25
C MET A 67 -11.01 5.57 -20.19
N ARG A 68 -11.60 4.37 -20.19
CA ARG A 68 -12.56 3.90 -19.16
C ARG A 68 -11.84 3.44 -17.90
N LEU A 69 -11.08 4.33 -17.25
CA LEU A 69 -10.24 3.97 -16.11
C LEU A 69 -11.03 3.24 -15.00
N GLY A 70 -12.27 3.65 -14.72
CA GLY A 70 -13.13 2.95 -13.75
C GLY A 70 -13.40 1.48 -14.08
N ALA A 71 -13.55 1.15 -15.38
CA ALA A 71 -13.72 -0.23 -15.83
C ALA A 71 -12.42 -1.04 -15.72
N SER A 72 -11.27 -0.43 -16.08
CA SER A 72 -9.95 -1.06 -15.92
C SER A 72 -9.67 -1.38 -14.45
N VAL A 73 -9.96 -0.43 -13.55
CA VAL A 73 -9.83 -0.61 -12.09
C VAL A 73 -10.75 -1.71 -11.56
N LYS A 74 -11.99 -1.81 -12.08
CA LYS A 74 -12.87 -2.94 -11.75
C LYS A 74 -12.19 -4.26 -12.11
N THR A 75 -11.65 -4.39 -13.32
CA THR A 75 -10.96 -5.60 -13.76
C THR A 75 -9.76 -5.92 -12.87
N LEU A 76 -8.91 -4.93 -12.57
CA LEU A 76 -7.74 -5.10 -11.68
C LEU A 76 -8.12 -5.67 -10.30
N ARG A 77 -9.29 -5.31 -9.77
CA ARG A 77 -9.79 -5.81 -8.48
C ARG A 77 -10.31 -7.24 -8.51
N THR A 78 -10.54 -7.82 -9.69
CA THR A 78 -11.26 -9.11 -9.82
C THR A 78 -10.50 -10.15 -10.62
N CYS A 79 -9.37 -9.80 -11.24
CA CYS A 79 -8.57 -10.72 -12.03
C CYS A 79 -7.27 -11.11 -11.31
N TYR A 80 -6.69 -12.22 -11.76
CA TYR A 80 -5.35 -12.61 -11.35
C TYR A 80 -4.32 -11.64 -11.95
N LEU A 81 -3.50 -11.03 -11.09
CA LEU A 81 -2.41 -10.15 -11.53
C LEU A 81 -1.06 -10.72 -11.08
N PRO A 82 -0.02 -10.65 -11.92
CA PRO A 82 1.36 -10.94 -11.52
C PRO A 82 1.78 -10.17 -10.27
N VAL A 83 2.66 -10.77 -9.45
CA VAL A 83 3.20 -10.17 -8.22
C VAL A 83 3.72 -8.74 -8.45
N ARG A 84 4.44 -8.52 -9.56
CA ARG A 84 4.97 -7.20 -9.94
C ARG A 84 3.90 -6.12 -10.12
N TYR A 85 2.70 -6.50 -10.59
CA TYR A 85 1.59 -5.55 -10.76
C TYR A 85 0.91 -5.26 -9.43
N VAL A 86 0.80 -6.25 -8.54
CA VAL A 86 0.31 -6.06 -7.16
C VAL A 86 1.16 -5.00 -6.46
N LEU A 87 2.48 -5.23 -6.44
CA LEU A 87 3.43 -4.35 -5.75
C LEU A 87 3.40 -2.92 -6.32
N ALA A 88 3.23 -2.78 -7.64
CA ALA A 88 3.11 -1.46 -8.27
C ALA A 88 1.80 -0.73 -7.90
N LEU A 89 0.71 -1.45 -7.69
CA LEU A 89 -0.57 -0.91 -7.25
C LEU A 89 -0.53 -0.55 -5.76
N ASP A 90 0.06 -1.41 -4.92
CA ASP A 90 0.23 -1.14 -3.49
C ASP A 90 1.13 0.08 -3.25
N ALA A 91 2.19 0.23 -4.05
CA ALA A 91 3.10 1.38 -3.98
C ALA A 91 2.39 2.72 -4.19
N ILE A 92 1.25 2.75 -4.88
CA ILE A 92 0.43 3.96 -5.09
C ILE A 92 -0.79 4.02 -4.16
N GLY A 93 -0.92 3.09 -3.21
CA GLY A 93 -2.09 3.00 -2.32
C GLY A 93 -3.36 2.63 -3.07
N PHE A 94 -3.27 1.70 -4.02
CA PHE A 94 -4.43 1.20 -4.74
C PHE A 94 -5.47 0.61 -3.78
N VAL A 95 -6.73 1.01 -3.97
CA VAL A 95 -7.81 0.56 -3.11
C VAL A 95 -8.36 -0.76 -3.66
N TRP A 96 -8.01 -1.86 -3.00
CA TRP A 96 -8.57 -3.19 -3.21
C TRP A 96 -10.03 -3.27 -2.73
N ARG A 97 -10.65 -4.45 -2.81
CA ARG A 97 -11.95 -4.68 -2.14
C ARG A 97 -11.77 -4.57 -0.62
N GLN A 98 -12.86 -4.38 0.12
CA GLN A 98 -12.83 -4.11 1.58
C GLN A 98 -12.21 -5.22 2.44
N ASP A 99 -11.88 -6.36 1.83
CA ASP A 99 -11.53 -7.62 2.47
C ASP A 99 -10.09 -8.07 2.19
N GLY A 100 -9.27 -7.24 1.56
CA GLY A 100 -7.92 -7.59 1.11
C GLY A 100 -7.92 -8.24 -0.27
N ARG A 101 -6.82 -8.91 -0.63
CA ARG A 101 -6.58 -9.48 -1.97
C ARG A 101 -6.29 -10.99 -2.00
N LEU A 102 -6.14 -11.67 -0.86
CA LEU A 102 -5.76 -13.09 -0.83
C LEU A 102 -6.59 -13.93 -1.81
N ILE A 103 -5.92 -14.50 -2.81
CA ILE A 103 -6.54 -15.24 -3.92
C ILE A 103 -6.62 -16.72 -3.56
N PRO A 104 -7.80 -17.35 -3.61
CA PRO A 104 -7.94 -18.79 -3.39
C PRO A 104 -7.16 -19.63 -4.41
N THR A 105 -6.44 -20.64 -3.94
CA THR A 105 -5.86 -21.70 -4.79
C THR A 105 -6.95 -22.46 -5.51
N GLY A 106 -6.78 -22.69 -6.82
CA GLY A 106 -7.77 -23.38 -7.65
C GLY A 106 -8.90 -22.49 -8.18
N ALA A 107 -8.86 -21.17 -7.93
CA ALA A 107 -9.72 -20.22 -8.63
C ALA A 107 -9.44 -20.31 -10.14
N SER A 108 -10.49 -20.60 -10.92
CA SER A 108 -10.43 -20.54 -12.37
C SER A 108 -9.98 -19.15 -12.82
N LEU A 109 -9.06 -19.06 -13.79
CA LEU A 109 -8.65 -17.79 -14.42
C LEU A 109 -9.83 -17.02 -15.03
N PHE A 110 -11.01 -17.65 -15.12
CA PHE A 110 -12.22 -17.12 -15.72
C PHE A 110 -13.32 -16.71 -14.71
N ASP A 111 -13.16 -17.02 -13.42
CA ASP A 111 -14.13 -16.65 -12.38
C ASP A 111 -13.77 -15.28 -11.79
N GLU A 112 -14.79 -14.47 -11.43
CA GLU A 112 -14.54 -13.26 -10.62
C GLU A 112 -13.95 -13.72 -9.27
N ILE A 113 -12.76 -13.22 -8.94
CA ILE A 113 -12.09 -13.56 -7.68
C ILE A 113 -12.81 -12.84 -6.55
N ASP A 114 -13.43 -13.59 -5.66
CA ASP A 114 -13.87 -13.12 -4.37
C ASP A 114 -12.72 -13.25 -3.38
N ALA A 115 -12.22 -12.09 -2.91
CA ALA A 115 -11.18 -12.03 -1.89
C ALA A 115 -11.66 -12.69 -0.60
N VAL A 116 -10.75 -13.37 0.08
CA VAL A 116 -11.02 -13.96 1.39
C VAL A 116 -11.16 -12.82 2.42
N PRO A 117 -12.26 -12.72 3.18
CA PRO A 117 -12.41 -11.70 4.22
C PRO A 117 -11.33 -11.77 5.30
N PHE A 118 -10.90 -10.61 5.83
CA PHE A 118 -9.93 -10.55 6.93
C PHE A 118 -10.35 -11.37 8.15
N ALA A 119 -11.65 -11.42 8.45
CA ALA A 119 -12.17 -12.24 9.54
C ALA A 119 -11.93 -13.75 9.30
N ALA A 120 -12.08 -14.23 8.06
CA ALA A 120 -11.82 -15.62 7.71
C ALA A 120 -10.31 -15.93 7.73
N MET A 121 -9.46 -14.97 7.33
CA MET A 121 -8.02 -15.08 7.45
C MET A 121 -7.57 -15.22 8.91
N ILE A 122 -8.10 -14.40 9.82
CA ILE A 122 -7.77 -14.45 11.25
C ILE A 122 -8.26 -15.76 11.86
N ALA A 123 -9.48 -16.20 11.54
CA ALA A 123 -10.00 -17.48 12.01
C ALA A 123 -9.12 -18.67 11.57
N ALA A 124 -8.55 -18.63 10.36
CA ALA A 124 -7.61 -19.65 9.90
C ALA A 124 -6.32 -19.68 10.72
N LEU A 125 -5.80 -18.50 11.12
CA LEU A 125 -4.64 -18.41 12.01
C LEU A 125 -4.96 -18.93 13.41
N GLU A 126 -6.16 -18.63 13.94
CA GLU A 126 -6.63 -19.16 15.23
C GLU A 126 -6.68 -20.69 15.22
N GLU A 127 -7.26 -21.29 14.18
CA GLU A 127 -7.35 -22.74 14.03
C GLU A 127 -5.96 -23.38 13.91
N HIS A 128 -5.06 -22.76 13.15
CA HIS A 128 -3.68 -23.23 13.02
C HIS A 128 -2.94 -23.25 14.36
N VAL A 129 -3.01 -22.15 15.11
CA VAL A 129 -2.38 -22.03 16.43
C VAL A 129 -3.00 -23.02 17.43
N ALA A 130 -4.33 -23.18 17.41
CA ALA A 130 -5.00 -24.14 18.28
C ALA A 130 -4.60 -25.59 17.98
N THR A 131 -4.42 -25.94 16.70
CA THR A 131 -4.10 -27.31 16.26
C THR A 131 -2.62 -27.64 16.43
N HIS A 132 -1.73 -26.74 16.02
CA HIS A 132 -0.30 -27.01 15.96
C HIS A 132 0.49 -26.41 17.13
N GLN A 133 -0.16 -25.62 17.99
CA GLN A 133 0.46 -24.94 19.14
C GLN A 133 1.70 -24.11 18.75
N THR A 134 1.70 -23.57 17.52
CA THR A 134 2.81 -22.79 16.98
C THR A 134 2.29 -21.66 16.09
N THR A 135 3.03 -20.56 16.08
CA THR A 135 2.83 -19.44 15.15
C THR A 135 3.64 -19.59 13.87
N ALA A 136 4.51 -20.60 13.80
CA ALA A 136 5.26 -20.90 12.59
C ALA A 136 4.36 -21.57 11.56
N ILE A 137 4.20 -20.94 10.39
CA ILE A 137 3.39 -21.46 9.29
C ILE A 137 4.34 -22.01 8.21
N PRO A 138 4.25 -23.30 7.87
CA PRO A 138 5.00 -23.86 6.75
C PRO A 138 4.63 -23.17 5.43
N ALA A 139 5.62 -22.90 4.56
CA ALA A 139 5.42 -22.16 3.31
C ALA A 139 4.37 -22.75 2.36
N GLN A 140 4.14 -24.05 2.42
CA GLN A 140 3.19 -24.78 1.57
C GLN A 140 1.90 -25.16 2.32
N ALA A 141 1.71 -24.70 3.56
CA ALA A 141 0.52 -25.01 4.32
C ALA A 141 -0.71 -24.40 3.64
N THR A 142 -1.65 -25.25 3.22
CA THR A 142 -2.94 -24.81 2.67
C THR A 142 -4.01 -24.88 3.74
N PHE A 143 -4.89 -23.89 3.73
CA PHE A 143 -6.06 -23.84 4.60
C PHE A 143 -7.33 -23.92 3.76
N VAL A 144 -8.26 -24.79 4.16
CA VAL A 144 -9.57 -24.94 3.50
C VAL A 144 -10.63 -24.31 4.39
N HIS A 145 -11.06 -23.11 4.05
CA HIS A 145 -12.21 -22.50 4.68
C HIS A 145 -13.48 -23.13 4.11
N THR A 146 -14.24 -23.83 4.96
CA THR A 146 -15.56 -24.35 4.61
C THR A 146 -16.65 -23.43 5.16
N SER A 147 -17.59 -23.04 4.31
CA SER A 147 -18.74 -22.22 4.71
C SER A 147 -20.02 -22.82 4.17
N ALA A 148 -21.07 -22.82 4.99
CA ALA A 148 -22.42 -23.21 4.58
C ALA A 148 -23.12 -22.12 3.74
N TRP A 149 -22.65 -20.87 3.83
CA TRP A 149 -23.29 -19.69 3.24
C TRP A 149 -22.45 -19.03 2.13
N HIS A 150 -21.14 -19.31 2.09
CA HIS A 150 -20.20 -18.76 1.12
C HIS A 150 -19.48 -19.87 0.34
N ARG A 151 -18.83 -19.51 -0.78
CA ARG A 151 -17.95 -20.44 -1.49
C ARG A 151 -16.83 -20.86 -0.55
N SER A 152 -16.53 -22.16 -0.52
CA SER A 152 -15.37 -22.65 0.21
C SER A 152 -14.10 -22.20 -0.51
N TRP A 153 -13.12 -21.72 0.24
CA TRP A 153 -11.84 -21.26 -0.29
C TRP A 153 -10.74 -22.20 0.17
N THR A 154 -9.84 -22.57 -0.74
CA THR A 154 -8.54 -23.10 -0.35
C THR A 154 -7.52 -21.99 -0.62
N TYR A 155 -6.60 -21.71 0.29
CA TYR A 155 -5.54 -20.73 0.07
C TYR A 155 -4.27 -21.11 0.84
N VAL A 156 -3.15 -20.52 0.48
CA VAL A 156 -1.87 -20.72 1.18
C VAL A 156 -1.90 -19.90 2.47
N LEU A 157 -1.81 -20.57 3.61
CA LEU A 157 -1.88 -19.95 4.93
C LEU A 157 -0.65 -19.05 5.18
N ALA A 158 0.50 -19.38 4.60
CA ALA A 158 1.71 -18.57 4.72
C ALA A 158 1.57 -17.17 4.09
N ASP A 159 0.69 -17.00 3.11
CA ASP A 159 0.42 -15.71 2.46
C ASP A 159 -0.52 -14.82 3.27
N VAL A 160 -1.20 -15.37 4.29
CA VAL A 160 -2.16 -14.65 5.12
C VAL A 160 -1.48 -13.59 5.99
N VAL A 161 -0.35 -13.92 6.62
CA VAL A 161 0.31 -12.99 7.55
C VAL A 161 0.82 -11.75 6.83
N PRO A 162 1.56 -11.83 5.71
CA PRO A 162 1.96 -10.65 4.95
C PRO A 162 0.78 -9.79 4.48
N GLU A 163 -0.32 -10.42 4.07
CA GLU A 163 -1.53 -9.71 3.63
C GLU A 163 -2.17 -8.92 4.79
N LEU A 164 -2.27 -9.54 5.98
CA LEU A 164 -2.79 -8.89 7.18
C LEU A 164 -1.85 -7.79 7.70
N GLU A 165 -0.53 -7.99 7.63
CA GLU A 165 0.45 -6.96 7.98
C GLU A 165 0.35 -5.74 7.07
N ALA A 166 0.21 -5.95 5.75
CA ALA A 166 0.04 -4.86 4.78
C ALA A 166 -1.26 -4.06 5.00
N HIS A 167 -2.31 -4.71 5.54
CA HIS A 167 -3.61 -4.11 5.79
C HIS A 167 -3.91 -3.87 7.27
N PHE A 168 -2.89 -3.91 8.14
CA PHE A 168 -3.06 -3.95 9.59
C PHE A 168 -3.94 -2.81 10.13
N TYR A 169 -3.72 -1.58 9.64
CA TYR A 169 -4.52 -0.40 10.03
C TYR A 169 -5.84 -0.25 9.27
N GLN A 170 -6.25 -1.23 8.48
CA GLN A 170 -7.59 -1.32 7.89
C GLN A 170 -8.47 -2.29 8.68
N LEU A 171 -7.87 -3.17 9.49
CA LEU A 171 -8.55 -4.09 10.39
C LEU A 171 -9.24 -3.35 11.54
N SER A 172 -10.31 -3.91 12.10
CA SER A 172 -10.92 -3.36 13.32
C SER A 172 -10.00 -3.53 14.54
N ASP A 173 -10.21 -2.74 15.59
CA ASP A 173 -9.38 -2.81 16.81
C ASP A 173 -9.44 -4.20 17.46
N ALA A 174 -10.61 -4.84 17.43
CA ALA A 174 -10.77 -6.21 17.91
C ALA A 174 -9.92 -7.21 17.10
N GLN A 175 -9.85 -7.06 15.78
CA GLN A 175 -9.03 -7.91 14.91
C GLN A 175 -7.53 -7.68 15.12
N MET A 176 -7.11 -6.42 15.28
CA MET A 176 -5.71 -6.09 15.57
C MET A 176 -5.27 -6.66 16.93
N ALA A 177 -6.10 -6.49 17.97
CA ALA A 177 -5.86 -7.07 19.28
C ALA A 177 -5.77 -8.60 19.19
N ARG A 178 -6.66 -9.23 18.40
CA ARG A 178 -6.63 -10.68 18.23
C ARG A 178 -5.36 -11.21 17.58
N LEU A 179 -4.85 -10.51 16.57
CA LEU A 179 -3.55 -10.85 15.98
C LEU A 179 -2.41 -10.73 17.00
N GLY A 180 -2.50 -9.71 17.86
CA GLY A 180 -1.63 -9.55 19.02
C GLY A 180 -1.65 -10.76 19.95
N ASP A 181 -2.83 -11.19 20.38
CA ASP A 181 -3.00 -12.36 21.26
C ASP A 181 -2.44 -13.65 20.66
N LEU A 182 -2.55 -13.81 19.34
CA LEU A 182 -2.05 -14.96 18.60
C LEU A 182 -0.53 -14.92 18.37
N GLY A 183 0.15 -13.82 18.71
CA GLY A 183 1.59 -13.67 18.49
C GLY A 183 1.98 -13.23 17.08
N TYR A 184 1.03 -12.78 16.26
CA TYR A 184 1.29 -12.20 14.94
C TYR A 184 1.37 -10.66 15.02
N CYS A 185 1.96 -10.01 14.00
CA CYS A 185 2.02 -8.55 13.86
C CYS A 185 2.60 -7.79 15.07
N GLN A 186 3.40 -8.42 15.94
CA GLN A 186 3.90 -7.85 17.20
C GLN A 186 4.76 -6.58 17.05
N ARG A 187 5.29 -6.36 15.84
CA ARG A 187 6.13 -5.20 15.51
C ARG A 187 5.32 -3.98 15.09
N LEU A 188 3.99 -4.09 15.01
CA LEU A 188 3.10 -3.02 14.60
C LEU A 188 2.30 -2.52 15.82
N PRO A 189 2.33 -1.22 16.12
CA PRO A 189 1.55 -0.65 17.21
C PRO A 189 0.05 -0.77 16.94
N LEU A 190 -0.73 -0.95 18.01
CA LEU A 190 -2.18 -0.72 17.93
C LEU A 190 -2.46 0.75 17.58
N TRP A 191 -3.69 1.04 17.17
CA TRP A 191 -4.04 2.37 16.67
C TRP A 191 -3.76 3.48 17.70
N ASP A 192 -4.13 3.27 18.96
CA ASP A 192 -3.91 4.24 20.03
C ASP A 192 -2.41 4.47 20.30
N ASP A 193 -1.62 3.39 20.32
CA ASP A 193 -0.16 3.48 20.46
C ASP A 193 0.48 4.23 19.27
N LEU A 194 -0.03 4.01 18.06
CA LEU A 194 0.45 4.71 16.86
C LEU A 194 0.18 6.22 16.97
N MET A 195 -1.00 6.61 17.49
CA MET A 195 -1.33 8.02 17.70
C MET A 195 -0.52 8.66 18.83
N ASP A 196 -0.21 7.93 19.91
CA ASP A 196 0.71 8.38 20.96
C ASP A 196 2.12 8.62 20.40
N LEU A 197 2.62 7.70 19.57
CA LEU A 197 3.91 7.85 18.88
C LEU A 197 3.92 9.08 17.96
N LEU A 198 2.82 9.37 17.26
CA LEU A 198 2.69 10.59 16.45
C LEU A 198 2.74 11.86 17.30
N GLN A 199 2.07 11.85 18.45
CA GLN A 199 2.07 12.99 19.36
C GLN A 199 3.46 13.24 19.95
N ARG A 200 4.18 12.19 20.32
CA ARG A 200 5.58 12.27 20.78
C ARG A 200 6.49 12.79 19.68
N TYR A 201 6.33 12.29 18.45
CA TYR A 201 7.03 12.83 17.29
C TYR A 201 6.82 14.34 17.17
N TYR A 202 5.58 14.80 17.31
CA TYR A 202 5.29 16.23 17.23
C TYR A 202 5.79 17.06 18.42
N THR A 203 5.96 16.43 19.58
CA THR A 203 6.45 17.11 20.78
C THR A 203 7.97 17.25 20.77
N HIS A 204 8.67 16.23 20.25
CA HIS A 204 10.12 16.13 20.38
C HIS A 204 10.89 16.41 19.08
N VAL A 205 10.26 16.34 17.90
CA VAL A 205 10.95 16.41 16.60
C VAL A 205 10.52 17.63 15.78
N VAL A 206 9.23 17.79 15.51
CA VAL A 206 8.70 18.88 14.66
C VAL A 206 7.30 19.31 15.08
N PRO A 207 6.85 20.55 14.84
CA PRO A 207 5.50 20.95 15.19
C PRO A 207 4.40 20.13 14.47
N PRO A 208 3.20 20.00 15.06
CA PRO A 208 2.06 19.36 14.40
C PRO A 208 1.74 19.99 13.04
N GLY A 209 1.41 19.15 12.06
CA GLY A 209 1.13 19.60 10.68
C GLY A 209 2.33 19.60 9.74
N SER A 210 3.57 19.45 10.25
CA SER A 210 4.76 19.35 9.40
C SER A 210 4.80 18.07 8.55
N GLY A 211 4.09 17.01 8.93
CA GLY A 211 4.22 15.67 8.34
C GLY A 211 5.33 14.85 9.01
N VAL A 212 5.37 13.55 8.74
CA VAL A 212 6.36 12.63 9.31
C VAL A 212 7.48 12.41 8.29
N ALA A 213 8.74 12.54 8.71
CA ALA A 213 9.90 12.26 7.86
C ALA A 213 9.92 10.78 7.47
N ILE A 214 10.15 10.48 6.19
CA ILE A 214 10.05 9.12 5.63
C ILE A 214 11.04 8.15 6.28
N ASP A 215 12.17 8.69 6.70
CA ASP A 215 13.31 8.02 7.30
C ASP A 215 13.31 8.04 8.83
N PHE A 216 12.25 8.58 9.44
CA PHE A 216 12.17 8.64 10.89
C PHE A 216 12.01 7.24 11.49
N VAL A 217 12.98 6.88 12.33
CA VAL A 217 13.00 5.66 13.13
C VAL A 217 12.95 6.07 14.60
N VAL A 218 12.07 5.45 15.39
CA VAL A 218 11.91 5.75 16.81
C VAL A 218 13.26 5.57 17.53
N PRO A 219 13.82 6.66 18.12
CA PRO A 219 15.10 6.61 18.80
C PRO A 219 15.09 5.71 20.04
N GLY A 220 16.28 5.23 20.44
CA GLY A 220 16.49 4.48 21.68
C GLY A 220 16.38 5.30 22.97
N ASP A 221 15.95 6.57 22.88
CA ASP A 221 15.77 7.45 24.04
C ASP A 221 14.50 7.07 24.81
N ALA A 222 14.69 6.40 25.94
CA ALA A 222 13.60 5.94 26.80
C ALA A 222 12.84 7.08 27.52
N ALA A 223 13.37 8.31 27.55
CA ALA A 223 12.69 9.44 28.17
C ALA A 223 11.58 9.99 27.27
N ALA A 224 11.83 10.08 25.96
CA ALA A 224 10.86 10.55 24.97
C ALA A 224 10.03 9.40 24.37
N TRP A 225 10.58 8.19 24.27
CA TRP A 225 9.99 7.09 23.48
C TRP A 225 9.82 5.79 24.28
N PRO A 226 8.67 5.10 24.14
CA PRO A 226 8.47 3.79 24.75
C PRO A 226 9.48 2.75 24.23
N ARG A 227 10.11 2.01 25.16
CA ARG A 227 11.17 1.02 24.84
C ARG A 227 10.75 -0.04 23.83
N GLN A 228 9.48 -0.45 23.87
CA GLN A 228 8.94 -1.47 22.97
C GLN A 228 8.94 -1.04 21.49
N TRP A 229 8.96 0.27 21.22
CA TRP A 229 8.92 0.82 19.88
C TRP A 229 10.28 1.33 19.39
N HIS A 230 11.36 1.16 20.15
CA HIS A 230 12.70 1.56 19.71
C HIS A 230 13.08 0.82 18.42
N GLY A 231 13.54 1.58 17.41
CA GLY A 231 13.85 1.02 16.09
C GLY A 231 12.64 0.85 15.16
N LEU A 232 11.43 1.27 15.57
CA LEU A 232 10.25 1.25 14.71
C LEU A 232 10.39 2.29 13.59
N GLU A 233 10.22 1.86 12.34
CA GLU A 233 10.24 2.73 11.15
C GLU A 233 8.93 3.52 11.02
N LEU A 234 8.71 4.43 11.97
CA LEU A 234 7.48 5.20 12.10
C LEU A 234 7.18 6.07 10.86
N GLY A 235 8.22 6.56 10.18
CA GLY A 235 8.08 7.25 8.89
C GLY A 235 7.40 6.41 7.82
N LEU A 236 7.82 5.15 7.66
CA LEU A 236 7.22 4.22 6.69
C LEU A 236 5.82 3.77 7.11
N LEU A 237 5.54 3.66 8.41
CA LEU A 237 4.19 3.37 8.90
C LEU A 237 3.22 4.50 8.55
N PHE A 238 3.58 5.76 8.83
CA PHE A 238 2.73 6.90 8.47
C PHE A 238 2.63 7.09 6.96
N TRP A 239 3.69 6.78 6.21
CA TRP A 239 3.62 6.70 4.75
C TRP A 239 2.55 5.71 4.28
N SER A 240 2.55 4.48 4.81
CA SER A 240 1.53 3.46 4.51
C SER A 240 0.12 3.94 4.89
N VAL A 241 -0.06 4.45 6.12
CA VAL A 241 -1.34 4.98 6.61
C VAL A 241 -1.87 6.12 5.73
N GLY A 242 -0.99 7.00 5.26
CA GLY A 242 -1.35 8.09 4.36
C GLY A 242 -1.72 7.61 2.96
N LEU A 243 -1.03 6.58 2.43
CA LEU A 243 -1.38 5.94 1.17
C LEU A 243 -2.79 5.34 1.20
N THR A 244 -3.15 4.71 2.32
CA THR A 244 -4.42 4.00 2.52
C THR A 244 -5.47 4.83 3.27
N CYS A 245 -5.26 6.12 3.49
CA CYS A 245 -6.11 6.96 4.36
C CYS A 245 -7.62 6.88 4.00
N THR A 246 -7.94 6.73 2.71
CA THR A 246 -9.34 6.62 2.26
C THR A 246 -10.05 5.31 2.62
N THR A 247 -9.30 4.24 2.86
CA THR A 247 -9.84 2.92 3.24
C THR A 247 -9.98 2.75 4.75
N LEU A 248 -9.33 3.62 5.53
CA LEU A 248 -9.45 3.62 6.99
C LEU A 248 -10.90 3.89 7.44
N ALA A 249 -11.23 3.39 8.63
CA ALA A 249 -12.48 3.71 9.31
C ALA A 249 -12.61 5.22 9.57
N GLU A 250 -13.84 5.72 9.65
CA GLU A 250 -14.10 7.15 9.88
C GLU A 250 -13.61 7.65 11.25
N SER A 251 -13.55 6.78 12.26
CA SER A 251 -12.90 7.09 13.54
C SER A 251 -11.42 7.42 13.34
N ARG A 252 -10.68 6.55 12.66
CA ARG A 252 -9.24 6.72 12.39
C ARG A 252 -8.95 7.96 11.56
N LYS A 253 -9.77 8.24 10.54
CA LYS A 253 -9.68 9.50 9.77
C LYS A 253 -9.86 10.72 10.65
N ARG A 254 -10.78 10.66 11.62
CA ARG A 254 -11.00 11.74 12.60
C ARG A 254 -9.79 11.90 13.51
N ASP A 255 -9.21 10.81 13.99
CA ASP A 255 -8.03 10.86 14.87
C ASP A 255 -6.83 11.48 14.15
N LEU A 256 -6.54 11.05 12.92
CA LEU A 256 -5.49 11.65 12.07
C LEU A 256 -5.70 13.17 11.92
N LYS A 257 -6.95 13.61 11.72
CA LYS A 257 -7.28 15.03 11.64
C LYS A 257 -7.07 15.75 12.99
N THR A 258 -7.49 15.14 14.09
CA THR A 258 -7.31 15.67 15.46
C THR A 258 -5.83 15.86 15.79
N HIS A 259 -5.00 14.88 15.44
CA HIS A 259 -3.54 14.92 15.62
C HIS A 259 -2.83 15.79 14.57
N LYS A 260 -3.56 16.44 13.66
CA LYS A 260 -3.00 17.30 12.59
C LYS A 260 -2.00 16.55 11.69
N TYR A 261 -2.27 15.28 11.43
CA TYR A 261 -1.48 14.51 10.48
C TYR A 261 -1.67 15.05 9.06
N VAL A 262 -0.55 15.27 8.36
CA VAL A 262 -0.53 15.68 6.94
C VAL A 262 0.34 14.68 6.20
N PHE A 263 -0.24 14.06 5.16
CA PHE A 263 0.46 13.10 4.32
C PHE A 263 1.34 13.83 3.29
N ASN A 264 2.57 13.34 3.14
CA ASN A 264 3.50 13.69 2.06
C ASN A 264 3.75 15.20 1.91
N THR A 265 4.47 15.77 2.86
CA THR A 265 4.90 17.17 2.85
C THR A 265 6.34 17.29 2.39
N VAL A 266 6.84 18.52 2.23
CA VAL A 266 8.28 18.79 2.02
C VAL A 266 9.12 18.18 3.15
N HIS A 267 8.61 18.20 4.39
CA HIS A 267 9.28 17.60 5.55
C HIS A 267 9.45 16.08 5.41
N THR A 268 8.51 15.39 4.76
CA THR A 268 8.59 13.94 4.53
C THR A 268 9.91 13.55 3.85
N TRP A 269 10.45 14.41 2.98
CA TRP A 269 11.65 14.14 2.20
C TRP A 269 12.85 15.02 2.56
N ALA A 270 12.72 15.92 3.55
CA ALA A 270 13.69 16.98 3.82
C ALA A 270 15.11 16.44 4.07
N THR A 271 15.26 15.44 4.94
CA THR A 271 16.56 14.83 5.28
C THR A 271 17.20 14.12 4.09
N VAL A 272 16.38 13.44 3.27
CA VAL A 272 16.85 12.76 2.05
C VAL A 272 17.38 13.79 1.05
N ILE A 273 16.63 14.87 0.84
CA ILE A 273 17.00 15.96 -0.08
C ILE A 273 18.28 16.66 0.41
N GLU A 274 18.38 16.96 1.71
CA GLU A 274 19.58 17.57 2.31
C GLU A 274 20.82 16.68 2.13
N ALA A 275 20.67 15.37 2.35
CA ALA A 275 21.75 14.41 2.15
C ALA A 275 22.16 14.27 0.68
N LEU A 276 21.22 14.32 -0.26
CA LEU A 276 21.52 14.32 -1.71
C LEU A 276 22.22 15.61 -2.15
N ALA A 277 21.77 16.77 -1.66
CA ALA A 277 22.42 18.05 -1.95
C ALA A 277 23.86 18.07 -1.41
N THR A 278 24.07 17.54 -0.20
CA THR A 278 25.41 17.39 0.38
C THR A 278 26.26 16.45 -0.46
N TYR A 279 25.73 15.29 -0.86
CA TYR A 279 26.40 14.35 -1.74
C TYR A 279 26.84 15.00 -3.06
N GLU A 280 25.96 15.76 -3.70
CA GLU A 280 26.27 16.45 -4.95
C GLU A 280 27.38 17.49 -4.78
N SER A 281 27.40 18.22 -3.66
CA SER A 281 28.44 19.21 -3.38
C SER A 281 29.83 18.60 -3.10
N VAL A 282 29.87 17.42 -2.48
CA VAL A 282 31.10 16.78 -2.00
C VAL A 282 31.65 15.76 -3.00
N SER A 283 30.79 15.13 -3.81
CA SER A 283 31.18 14.08 -4.73
C SER A 283 31.88 14.62 -5.98
N ALA A 284 33.10 14.14 -6.23
CA ALA A 284 33.79 14.40 -7.49
C ALA A 284 33.10 13.70 -8.69
N THR A 285 32.32 12.65 -8.43
CA THR A 285 31.61 11.87 -9.45
C THR A 285 30.15 12.32 -9.51
N LYS A 286 29.76 12.96 -10.60
CA LYS A 286 28.36 13.40 -10.87
C LYS A 286 27.39 12.26 -11.23
N SER A 287 27.73 11.01 -10.91
CA SER A 287 26.84 9.86 -11.18
C SER A 287 25.83 9.73 -10.04
N PHE A 288 24.55 9.83 -10.38
CA PHE A 288 23.44 9.76 -9.43
C PHE A 288 23.00 8.33 -9.07
N VAL A 289 23.64 7.29 -9.62
CA VAL A 289 23.26 5.90 -9.31
C VAL A 289 23.90 5.50 -7.97
N LEU A 290 23.26 5.88 -6.87
CA LEU A 290 23.62 5.40 -5.54
C LEU A 290 23.14 3.95 -5.35
N GLY A 291 24.07 3.06 -5.01
CA GLY A 291 23.72 1.70 -4.62
C GLY A 291 22.93 1.69 -3.31
N ARG A 292 21.99 0.76 -3.14
CA ARG A 292 21.12 0.64 -1.95
C ARG A 292 21.88 0.59 -0.62
N SER A 293 23.09 0.03 -0.61
CA SER A 293 23.95 -0.09 0.58
C SER A 293 24.81 1.15 0.85
N TYR A 294 24.70 2.21 0.05
CA TYR A 294 25.48 3.42 0.26
C TYR A 294 25.10 4.10 1.57
N VAL A 295 26.12 4.34 2.40
CA VAL A 295 26.03 5.06 3.66
C VAL A 295 26.92 6.28 3.55
N THR A 296 26.44 7.42 4.02
CA THR A 296 27.19 8.67 3.97
C THR A 296 28.48 8.59 4.81
N PRO A 297 29.60 9.14 4.32
CA PRO A 297 30.84 9.20 5.08
C PRO A 297 30.70 9.87 6.44
N THR A 298 31.52 9.45 7.40
CA THR A 298 31.62 10.07 8.74
C THR A 298 32.60 11.26 8.79
N THR A 299 33.01 11.76 7.62
CA THR A 299 34.01 12.83 7.50
C THR A 299 33.41 14.20 7.88
N ALA A 300 34.28 15.16 8.20
CA ALA A 300 33.87 16.52 8.57
C ALA A 300 33.16 17.29 7.44
N LEU A 301 33.24 16.81 6.19
CA LEU A 301 32.51 17.38 5.05
C LEU A 301 31.00 17.13 5.13
N TRP A 302 30.57 16.16 5.93
CA TRP A 302 29.16 15.85 6.16
C TRP A 302 28.66 16.49 7.46
N PRO A 303 27.45 17.07 7.46
CA PRO A 303 26.76 17.50 8.68
C PRO A 303 26.69 16.36 9.69
N GLU A 304 26.84 16.66 10.98
CA GLU A 304 26.90 15.64 12.04
C GLU A 304 25.67 14.72 12.02
N ALA A 305 24.48 15.29 11.83
CA ALA A 305 23.22 14.55 11.73
C ALA A 305 23.15 13.59 10.52
N LEU A 306 23.95 13.85 9.46
CA LEU A 306 23.96 13.07 8.24
C LEU A 306 25.16 12.13 8.14
N ARG A 307 25.99 11.98 9.17
CA ARG A 307 27.11 11.03 9.16
C ARG A 307 26.61 9.61 9.43
N GLY A 308 26.96 8.65 8.58
CA GLY A 308 26.47 7.28 8.72
C GLY A 308 25.00 7.09 8.30
N TYR A 309 24.42 8.08 7.62
CA TYR A 309 23.07 8.06 7.12
C TYR A 309 22.94 7.08 5.93
N PRO A 310 21.95 6.16 5.91
CA PRO A 310 21.77 5.16 4.86
C PRO A 310 21.14 5.76 3.59
N LEU A 311 21.82 6.73 2.97
CA LEU A 311 21.34 7.51 1.83
C LEU A 311 20.94 6.64 0.64
N GLY A 312 21.67 5.56 0.36
CA GLY A 312 21.35 4.67 -0.76
C GLY A 312 19.96 4.02 -0.65
N ARG A 313 19.57 3.62 0.56
CA ARG A 313 18.24 3.04 0.83
C ARG A 313 17.14 4.08 0.58
N TRP A 314 17.30 5.28 1.15
CA TRP A 314 16.27 6.31 1.07
C TRP A 314 16.19 6.97 -0.30
N TYR A 315 17.30 7.05 -1.04
CA TYR A 315 17.32 7.42 -2.44
C TYR A 315 16.47 6.47 -3.29
N GLU A 316 16.62 5.15 -3.10
CA GLU A 316 15.78 4.16 -3.80
C GLU A 316 14.29 4.34 -3.48
N VAL A 317 13.94 4.59 -2.20
CA VAL A 317 12.57 4.87 -1.78
C VAL A 317 12.04 6.15 -2.44
N MET A 318 12.85 7.20 -2.51
CA MET A 318 12.49 8.47 -3.16
C MET A 318 12.28 8.30 -4.65
N CYS A 319 13.15 7.59 -5.36
CA CYS A 319 12.97 7.29 -6.79
C CYS A 319 11.67 6.48 -7.04
N ARG A 320 11.34 5.53 -6.17
CA ARG A 320 10.06 4.80 -6.25
C ARG A 320 8.86 5.73 -6.04
N ALA A 321 8.95 6.68 -5.11
CA ALA A 321 7.91 7.69 -4.90
C ALA A 321 7.80 8.66 -6.11
N GLU A 322 8.92 9.08 -6.68
CA GLU A 322 8.98 9.94 -7.88
C GLU A 322 8.32 9.26 -9.09
N THR A 323 8.76 8.04 -9.42
CA THR A 323 8.16 7.25 -10.50
C THR A 323 6.68 6.96 -10.27
N SER A 324 6.21 7.05 -9.02
CA SER A 324 4.80 6.89 -8.63
C SER A 324 4.00 8.19 -8.60
N LEU A 325 4.61 9.33 -8.95
CA LEU A 325 4.04 10.68 -8.85
C LEU A 325 3.57 11.01 -7.42
N LEU A 326 4.34 10.56 -6.43
CA LEU A 326 4.06 10.74 -5.00
C LEU A 326 4.99 11.74 -4.32
N LEU A 327 5.89 12.41 -5.03
CA LEU A 327 6.64 13.53 -4.43
C LEU A 327 5.74 14.77 -4.37
N PRO A 328 5.87 15.61 -3.31
CA PRO A 328 5.14 16.85 -3.24
C PRO A 328 5.52 17.75 -4.43
N SER A 329 4.54 18.42 -5.02
CA SER A 329 4.78 19.44 -6.04
C SER A 329 5.61 20.58 -5.44
N SER A 330 6.78 20.84 -6.01
CA SER A 330 7.72 21.90 -5.63
C SER A 330 7.14 23.30 -5.77
#